data_AF-A0A7S4JRD2-F1
#
_entry.id   AF-A0A7S4JRD2-F1
#
_cell.length_a   1.000
_cell.length_b   1.000
_cell.length_c   1.000
_cell.angle_alpha   90.00
_cell.angle_beta   90.00
_cell.angle_gamma   90.00
#
_symmetry.space_group_name_H-M   'P 1'
#
loop_
_entity.id
_entity.type
_entity.pdbx_description
1 polymer ?
#
loop_
_entity_poly.entity_id
_entity_poly.type
_entity_poly.pdbx_seq_one_letter_code
_entity_poly.pdbx_strand_id
1 'polypeptide(L)'
;AGQSDEMKAFLQGDMGIKKDTTTEEDAPSGDVAADRGTDIEGNRSSVQSGDNMKRQETAIIGQAGTAEIELVDKISELPEVALYLNTMHGWDVDLFDFAEKTQGNGLVVALHSLLHGYGLLDKFRISKHRLLTFTRHIMDGYRAENPYHNATHALDVVLNTNYFLRHTVMSEIMQPIDRLPALV
;
A
#
# COMPACT_ATOMS: atom_id res chain seq x y z
N ALA A 1 27.26 -27.11 23.54
CA ALA A 1 27.61 -26.50 22.23
C ALA A 1 27.88 -25.03 22.49
N GLY A 2 29.13 -24.58 22.32
CA GLY A 2 29.55 -23.22 22.68
C GLY A 2 29.03 -22.18 21.70
N GLN A 3 28.65 -21.00 22.20
CA GLN A 3 28.33 -19.85 21.36
C GLN A 3 29.58 -19.44 20.57
N SER A 4 29.42 -19.17 19.27
CA SER A 4 30.48 -18.69 18.39
C SER A 4 31.01 -17.34 18.88
N ASP A 5 32.29 -17.08 18.64
CA ASP A 5 32.94 -15.86 19.09
C ASP A 5 32.34 -14.60 18.43
N GLU A 6 31.74 -14.73 17.25
CA GLU A 6 30.95 -13.67 16.59
C GLU A 6 29.71 -13.25 17.40
N MET A 7 29.02 -14.21 18.04
CA MET A 7 27.83 -13.93 18.84
C MET A 7 28.19 -13.20 20.15
N LYS A 8 29.39 -13.45 20.69
CA LYS A 8 29.89 -12.71 21.85
C LYS A 8 30.29 -11.27 21.49
N ALA A 9 30.89 -11.08 20.32
CA ALA A 9 31.24 -9.75 19.83
C ALA A 9 30.01 -8.86 19.58
N PHE A 10 28.91 -9.44 19.05
CA PHE A 10 27.64 -8.73 18.89
C PHE A 10 27.04 -8.28 20.23
N LEU A 11 27.03 -9.17 21.24
CA LEU A 11 26.49 -8.87 22.57
C LEU A 11 27.32 -7.84 23.34
N GLN A 12 28.61 -7.73 23.05
CA GLN A 12 29.52 -6.77 23.69
C GLN A 12 29.57 -5.41 22.97
N GLY A 13 28.86 -5.25 21.85
CA GLY A 13 28.78 -3.97 21.12
C GLY A 13 30.09 -3.55 20.46
N ASP A 14 31.07 -4.44 20.37
CA ASP A 14 32.44 -4.19 19.87
C ASP A 14 32.58 -4.51 18.38
N MET A 15 31.49 -4.37 17.63
CA MET A 15 31.52 -4.42 16.17
C MET A 15 32.02 -3.06 15.71
N GLY A 16 33.29 -2.97 15.29
CA GLY A 16 33.97 -1.76 14.79
C GLY A 16 33.35 -1.12 13.55
N ILE A 17 32.06 -0.82 13.60
CA ILE A 17 31.28 -0.09 12.63
C ILE A 17 31.55 1.39 12.88
N LYS A 18 32.42 1.96 12.05
CA LYS A 18 32.59 3.42 12.01
C LYS A 18 31.26 4.03 11.56
N LYS A 19 30.62 4.74 12.46
CA LYS A 19 29.39 5.49 12.22
C LYS A 19 29.79 6.83 11.60
N ASP A 20 29.76 6.94 10.28
CA ASP A 20 29.93 8.24 9.60
C ASP A 20 28.68 9.08 9.87
N THR A 21 28.72 9.82 10.98
CA THR A 21 27.76 10.87 11.32
C THR A 21 28.56 12.16 11.43
N THR A 22 28.71 12.89 10.33
CA THR A 22 29.22 14.25 10.36
C THR A 22 28.10 15.18 10.80
N THR A 23 27.97 15.35 12.11
CA THR A 23 27.39 16.56 12.71
C THR A 23 28.52 17.23 13.48
N GLU A 24 29.19 18.18 12.83
CA GLU A 24 30.13 19.10 13.49
C GLU A 24 29.32 20.29 14.01
N GLU A 25 29.03 20.27 15.32
CA GLU A 25 28.83 21.46 16.12
C GLU A 25 30.20 21.92 16.60
N ASP A 26 30.75 22.97 15.99
CA ASP A 26 31.84 23.76 16.56
C ASP A 26 31.53 25.25 16.31
N ALA A 27 30.92 25.90 17.30
CA ALA A 27 30.72 27.34 17.31
C ALA A 27 31.79 28.00 18.21
N PRO A 28 32.66 28.87 17.68
CA PRO A 28 33.45 29.77 18.52
C PRO A 28 32.74 31.12 18.72
N SER A 29 32.91 31.64 19.92
CA SER A 29 32.46 32.93 20.45
C SER A 29 32.89 34.13 19.59
N GLY A 30 31.99 35.09 19.37
CA GLY A 30 32.36 36.40 18.81
C GLY A 30 31.18 37.31 18.48
N ASP A 31 31.00 38.33 19.31
CA ASP A 31 30.46 39.68 19.08
C ASP A 31 28.98 39.91 18.71
N VAL A 32 28.29 40.55 19.66
CA VAL A 32 26.92 41.05 19.58
C VAL A 32 26.94 42.44 18.94
N ALA A 33 26.37 42.56 17.74
CA ALA A 33 26.00 43.85 17.15
C ALA A 33 24.50 43.83 16.84
N ALA A 34 23.78 44.71 17.51
CA ALA A 34 22.36 44.96 17.31
C ALA A 34 22.12 45.66 15.96
N ASP A 35 21.15 45.21 15.17
CA ASP A 35 20.41 46.13 14.30
C ASP A 35 18.96 45.70 14.05
N ARG A 36 18.15 46.73 13.85
CA ARG A 36 16.73 46.88 14.09
C ARG A 36 15.84 46.14 13.08
N GLY A 37 14.68 45.71 13.59
CA GLY A 37 13.58 45.23 12.78
C GLY A 37 13.06 46.28 11.80
N THR A 38 12.74 45.83 10.59
CA THR A 38 11.81 46.49 9.68
C THR A 38 10.84 45.45 9.14
N ASP A 39 9.57 45.66 9.46
CA ASP A 39 8.44 44.93 8.93
C ASP A 39 8.23 45.32 7.46
N ILE A 40 8.17 44.36 6.54
CA ILE A 40 7.59 44.57 5.20
C ILE A 40 6.66 43.42 4.84
N GLU A 41 5.42 43.80 4.60
CA GLU A 41 4.23 43.03 4.23
C GLU A 41 4.44 42.15 3.00
N GLY A 42 4.02 40.89 3.10
CA GLY A 42 4.01 39.91 2.01
C GLY A 42 2.66 39.21 1.88
N ASN A 43 1.71 39.91 1.28
CA ASN A 43 0.65 39.39 0.40
C ASN A 43 -0.07 38.07 0.80
N ARG A 44 -1.15 38.17 1.58
CA ARG A 44 -2.17 37.10 1.66
C ARG A 44 -3.09 37.19 0.46
N SER A 45 -2.87 36.34 -0.55
CA SER A 45 -3.84 36.15 -1.61
C SER A 45 -5.09 35.43 -1.06
N SER A 46 -6.23 36.05 -1.36
CA SER A 46 -7.59 35.62 -1.08
C SER A 46 -7.83 34.17 -1.52
N VAL A 47 -8.34 33.36 -0.59
CA VAL A 47 -9.00 32.08 -0.89
C VAL A 47 -10.26 32.41 -1.70
N GLN A 48 -10.18 32.25 -3.02
CA GLN A 48 -11.34 32.31 -3.91
C GLN A 48 -12.02 30.95 -3.99
N SER A 49 -13.34 31.01 -3.89
CA SER A 49 -14.35 29.96 -3.94
C SER A 49 -13.99 28.74 -4.77
N GLY A 50 -14.27 27.57 -4.17
CA GLY A 50 -14.13 26.27 -4.80
C GLY A 50 -14.87 26.19 -6.12
N ASP A 51 -14.09 26.02 -7.18
CA ASP A 51 -14.60 25.63 -8.47
C ASP A 51 -15.24 24.25 -8.36
N ASN A 52 -16.47 24.21 -8.85
CA ASN A 52 -17.38 23.10 -8.87
C ASN A 52 -16.78 21.94 -9.68
N MET A 53 -16.08 21.02 -9.01
CA MET A 53 -15.53 19.82 -9.62
C MET A 53 -16.71 18.92 -10.01
N LYS A 54 -17.23 19.13 -11.23
CA LYS A 54 -18.26 18.29 -11.83
C LYS A 54 -17.78 16.85 -11.83
N ARG A 55 -18.36 16.04 -10.94
CA ARG A 55 -18.22 14.59 -10.92
C ARG A 55 -18.58 14.09 -12.32
N GLN A 56 -17.58 13.63 -13.07
CA GLN A 56 -17.80 12.99 -14.37
C GLN A 56 -18.80 11.85 -14.16
N GLU A 57 -19.97 11.99 -14.78
CA GLU A 57 -20.97 10.95 -14.90
C GLU A 57 -20.32 9.71 -15.53
N THR A 58 -20.76 8.55 -15.04
CA THR A 58 -20.30 7.20 -15.39
C THR A 58 -19.99 7.05 -16.89
N ALA A 59 -18.70 7.06 -17.22
CA ALA A 59 -18.23 6.80 -18.58
C ALA A 59 -18.73 5.41 -19.03
N ILE A 60 -19.23 5.34 -20.27
CA ILE A 60 -19.49 4.09 -20.98
C ILE A 60 -18.20 3.27 -20.94
N ILE A 61 -18.27 2.06 -20.37
CA ILE A 61 -17.12 1.14 -20.29
C ILE A 61 -16.67 0.86 -21.72
N GLY A 62 -15.46 1.30 -22.09
CA GLY A 62 -14.88 0.99 -23.39
C GLY A 62 -14.54 -0.50 -23.52
N GLN A 63 -14.33 -1.00 -24.74
CA GLN A 63 -13.98 -2.41 -24.99
C GLN A 63 -12.79 -2.91 -24.16
N ALA A 64 -11.80 -2.07 -23.90
CA ALA A 64 -10.66 -2.41 -23.05
C ALA A 64 -11.08 -2.67 -21.59
N GLY A 65 -12.03 -1.88 -21.07
CA GLY A 65 -12.57 -2.05 -19.72
C GLY A 65 -13.43 -3.30 -19.56
N THR A 66 -14.19 -3.67 -20.60
CA THR A 66 -14.93 -4.93 -20.60
C THR A 66 -14.00 -6.15 -20.65
N ALA A 67 -12.92 -6.07 -21.42
CA ALA A 67 -11.93 -7.14 -21.51
C ALA A 67 -11.19 -7.37 -20.19
N GLU A 68 -10.84 -6.30 -19.47
CA GLU A 68 -10.19 -6.41 -18.15
C GLU A 68 -11.10 -7.07 -17.11
N ILE A 69 -12.38 -6.70 -17.08
CA ILE A 69 -13.37 -7.35 -16.20
C ILE A 69 -13.46 -8.84 -16.51
N GLU A 70 -13.63 -9.18 -17.80
CA GLU A 70 -13.78 -10.57 -18.24
C GLU A 70 -12.54 -11.41 -17.90
N LEU A 71 -11.33 -10.84 -18.06
CA LEU A 71 -10.09 -11.52 -17.70
C LEU A 71 -10.02 -11.82 -16.20
N VAL A 72 -10.29 -10.82 -15.35
CA VAL A 72 -10.25 -11.00 -13.88
C VAL A 72 -11.30 -11.99 -13.41
N ASP A 73 -12.50 -11.97 -13.99
CA ASP A 73 -13.55 -12.93 -13.68
C ASP A 73 -13.15 -14.35 -14.08
N LYS A 74 -12.64 -14.54 -15.30
CA LYS A 74 -12.11 -15.83 -15.75
C LYS A 74 -11.01 -16.37 -14.84
N ILE A 75 -10.06 -15.53 -14.43
CA ILE A 75 -8.97 -15.94 -13.51
C ILE A 75 -9.53 -16.32 -12.15
N SER A 76 -10.50 -15.55 -11.62
CA SER A 76 -11.10 -15.79 -10.31
C SER A 76 -11.93 -17.09 -10.27
N GLU A 77 -12.47 -17.51 -11.41
CA GLU A 77 -13.24 -18.75 -11.57
C GLU A 77 -12.36 -20.00 -11.77
N LEU A 78 -11.04 -19.84 -11.98
CA LEU A 78 -10.14 -20.99 -12.06
C LEU A 78 -10.19 -21.79 -10.73
N PRO A 79 -10.35 -23.12 -10.75
CA PRO A 79 -10.52 -23.92 -9.53
C PRO A 79 -9.43 -23.70 -8.48
N GLU A 80 -8.17 -23.64 -8.93
CA GLU A 80 -7.02 -23.35 -8.09
C GLU A 80 -7.09 -21.96 -7.45
N VAL A 81 -7.46 -20.92 -8.21
CA VAL A 81 -7.58 -19.55 -7.71
C VAL A 81 -8.76 -19.41 -6.75
N ALA A 82 -9.91 -20.01 -7.09
CA ALA A 82 -11.09 -20.01 -6.24
C ALA A 82 -10.81 -20.65 -4.87
N LEU A 83 -10.00 -21.71 -4.83
CA LEU A 83 -9.58 -22.33 -3.56
C LEU A 83 -8.77 -21.34 -2.71
N TYR A 84 -7.82 -20.62 -3.31
CA TYR A 84 -7.07 -19.57 -2.63
C TYR A 84 -7.96 -18.43 -2.13
N LEU A 85 -8.91 -17.97 -2.95
CA LEU A 85 -9.83 -16.91 -2.55
C LEU A 85 -10.71 -17.30 -1.35
N ASN A 86 -11.01 -18.60 -1.19
CA ASN A 86 -11.73 -19.09 -0.01
C ASN A 86 -10.86 -19.13 1.26
N THR A 87 -9.54 -19.27 1.12
CA THR A 87 -8.59 -19.36 2.23
C THR A 87 -7.81 -18.06 2.49
N MET A 88 -7.93 -17.05 1.64
CA MET A 88 -7.18 -15.79 1.67
C MET A 88 -7.35 -14.94 2.95
N HIS A 89 -8.26 -15.35 3.81
CA HIS A 89 -8.50 -14.72 5.10
C HIS A 89 -7.65 -15.28 6.24
N GLY A 90 -6.96 -16.40 6.02
CA GLY A 90 -6.03 -16.99 6.97
C GLY A 90 -4.62 -16.41 6.89
N TRP A 91 -3.77 -16.79 7.84
CA TRP A 91 -2.36 -16.44 7.87
C TRP A 91 -1.54 -17.32 6.90
N ASP A 92 -1.88 -18.60 6.81
CA ASP A 92 -1.12 -19.61 6.05
C ASP A 92 -1.55 -19.67 4.58
N VAL A 93 -1.43 -18.55 3.86
CA VAL A 93 -1.68 -18.49 2.42
C VAL A 93 -0.37 -18.70 1.67
N ASP A 94 -0.33 -19.66 0.73
CA ASP A 94 0.79 -19.78 -0.20
C ASP A 94 0.72 -18.65 -1.23
N LEU A 95 1.37 -17.54 -0.87
CA LEU A 95 1.44 -16.33 -1.67
C LEU A 95 2.03 -16.58 -3.06
N PHE A 96 3.07 -17.41 -3.15
CA PHE A 96 3.82 -17.58 -4.39
C PHE A 96 3.04 -18.44 -5.38
N ASP A 97 2.44 -19.54 -4.92
CA ASP A 97 1.58 -20.34 -5.80
C ASP A 97 0.35 -19.55 -6.21
N PHE A 98 -0.27 -18.76 -5.31
CA PHE A 98 -1.36 -17.86 -5.69
C PHE A 98 -0.94 -16.83 -6.75
N ALA A 99 0.23 -16.19 -6.59
CA ALA A 99 0.76 -15.26 -7.58
C ALA A 99 1.02 -15.92 -8.95
N GLU A 100 1.48 -17.18 -8.96
CA GLU A 100 1.67 -17.97 -10.17
C GLU A 100 0.34 -18.33 -10.83
N LYS A 101 -0.62 -18.87 -10.08
CA LYS A 101 -1.95 -19.28 -10.60
C LYS A 101 -2.76 -18.11 -11.14
N THR A 102 -2.54 -16.91 -10.59
CA THR A 102 -3.17 -15.68 -11.07
C THR A 102 -2.45 -15.05 -12.26
N GLN A 103 -1.36 -15.66 -12.76
CA GLN A 103 -0.66 -15.24 -13.98
C GLN A 103 -0.22 -13.76 -13.95
N GLY A 104 0.27 -13.31 -12.79
CA GLY A 104 0.67 -11.91 -12.59
C GLY A 104 -0.50 -10.95 -12.32
N ASN A 105 -1.71 -11.46 -12.05
CA ASN A 105 -2.90 -10.66 -11.71
C ASN A 105 -3.27 -10.75 -10.22
N GLY A 106 -2.41 -11.34 -9.39
CA GLY A 106 -2.71 -11.66 -7.99
C GLY A 106 -3.20 -10.48 -7.17
N LEU A 107 -2.53 -9.32 -7.27
CA LEU A 107 -2.93 -8.11 -6.55
C LEU A 107 -4.32 -7.60 -6.98
N VAL A 108 -4.59 -7.60 -8.29
CA VAL A 108 -5.88 -7.17 -8.85
C VAL A 108 -7.01 -8.11 -8.42
N VAL A 109 -6.79 -9.42 -8.54
CA VAL A 109 -7.75 -10.46 -8.17
C VAL A 109 -8.04 -10.44 -6.66
N ALA A 110 -7.00 -10.36 -5.83
CA ALA A 110 -7.14 -10.34 -4.38
C ALA A 110 -7.86 -9.08 -3.90
N LEU A 111 -7.44 -7.89 -4.35
CA LEU A 111 -8.05 -6.64 -3.88
C LEU A 111 -9.51 -6.53 -4.31
N HIS A 112 -9.85 -6.92 -5.54
CA HIS A 112 -11.24 -7.02 -5.98
C HIS A 112 -12.06 -7.97 -5.09
N SER A 113 -11.54 -9.17 -4.83
CA SER A 113 -12.22 -10.19 -4.04
C SER A 113 -12.44 -9.75 -2.59
N LEU A 114 -11.46 -9.08 -1.98
CA LEU A 114 -11.57 -8.52 -0.63
C LEU A 114 -12.61 -7.41 -0.57
N LEU A 115 -12.51 -6.39 -1.43
CA LEU A 115 -13.45 -5.26 -1.41
C LEU A 115 -14.89 -5.70 -1.74
N HIS A 116 -15.05 -6.68 -2.64
CA HIS A 116 -16.34 -7.30 -2.92
C HIS A 116 -16.85 -8.09 -1.70
N GLY A 117 -16.02 -8.94 -1.09
CA GLY A 117 -16.39 -9.75 0.08
C GLY A 117 -16.74 -8.91 1.32
N TYR A 118 -16.13 -7.72 1.47
CA TYR A 118 -16.50 -6.76 2.51
C TYR A 118 -17.72 -5.89 2.17
N GLY A 119 -18.29 -6.03 0.97
CA GLY A 119 -19.41 -5.20 0.49
C GLY A 119 -19.05 -3.72 0.28
N LEU A 120 -17.76 -3.40 0.13
CA LEU A 120 -17.28 -2.02 0.03
C LEU A 120 -17.55 -1.41 -1.34
N LEU A 121 -17.58 -2.24 -2.39
CA LEU A 121 -17.89 -1.79 -3.75
C LEU A 121 -19.28 -1.15 -3.81
N ASP A 122 -20.29 -1.86 -3.31
CA ASP A 122 -21.66 -1.38 -3.30
C ASP A 122 -21.83 -0.20 -2.33
N LYS A 123 -21.25 -0.31 -1.13
CA LYS A 123 -21.37 0.72 -0.08
C LYS A 123 -20.84 2.07 -0.56
N PHE A 124 -19.70 2.09 -1.23
CA PHE A 124 -19.05 3.32 -1.70
C PHE A 124 -19.31 3.62 -3.18
N ARG A 125 -20.14 2.80 -3.85
CA ARG A 125 -20.47 2.93 -5.28
C ARG A 125 -19.22 2.95 -6.16
N ILE A 126 -18.27 2.06 -5.84
CA ILE A 126 -17.04 1.87 -6.60
C ILE A 126 -17.37 0.95 -7.77
N SER A 127 -17.22 1.46 -8.99
CA SER A 127 -17.35 0.64 -10.19
C SER A 127 -16.24 -0.41 -10.22
N LYS A 128 -16.62 -1.69 -10.45
CA LYS A 128 -15.67 -2.79 -10.64
C LYS A 128 -14.60 -2.44 -11.68
N HIS A 129 -15.01 -1.93 -12.85
CA HIS A 129 -14.07 -1.50 -13.89
C HIS A 129 -13.04 -0.51 -13.35
N ARG A 130 -13.49 0.54 -12.65
CA ARG A 130 -12.59 1.57 -12.11
C ARG A 130 -11.62 1.00 -11.08
N LEU A 131 -12.07 0.07 -10.24
CA LEU A 131 -11.20 -0.61 -9.29
C LEU A 131 -10.14 -1.43 -10.02
N LEU A 132 -10.54 -2.30 -10.94
CA LEU A 132 -9.60 -3.18 -11.64
C LEU A 132 -8.54 -2.37 -12.39
N THR A 133 -8.97 -1.35 -13.14
CA THR A 133 -8.05 -0.46 -13.87
C THR A 133 -7.15 0.32 -12.92
N PHE A 134 -7.67 0.83 -11.80
CA PHE A 134 -6.85 1.49 -10.78
C PHE A 134 -5.79 0.55 -10.21
N THR A 135 -6.18 -0.65 -9.77
CA THR A 135 -5.26 -1.61 -9.18
C THR A 135 -4.24 -2.13 -10.21
N ARG A 136 -4.63 -2.27 -11.48
CA ARG A 136 -3.72 -2.58 -12.58
C ARG A 136 -2.61 -1.53 -12.67
N HIS A 137 -2.98 -0.25 -12.73
CA HIS A 137 -2.00 0.82 -12.81
C HIS A 137 -1.06 0.88 -11.60
N ILE A 138 -1.57 0.58 -10.39
CA ILE A 138 -0.71 0.45 -9.20
C ILE A 138 0.26 -0.73 -9.36
N MET A 139 -0.26 -1.89 -9.80
CA MET A 139 0.55 -3.10 -9.99
C MET A 139 1.64 -2.92 -11.03
N ASP A 140 1.33 -2.28 -12.16
CA ASP A 140 2.30 -1.95 -13.23
C ASP A 140 3.38 -0.96 -12.77
N GLY A 141 3.12 -0.23 -11.68
CA GLY A 141 4.10 0.64 -11.02
C GLY A 141 5.18 -0.13 -10.24
N TYR A 142 4.95 -1.40 -9.91
CA TYR A 142 5.96 -2.26 -9.28
C TYR A 142 6.88 -2.88 -10.33
N ARG A 143 8.20 -2.82 -10.07
CA ARG A 143 9.20 -3.40 -10.98
C ARG A 143 9.38 -4.89 -10.70
N ALA A 144 9.19 -5.72 -11.72
CA ALA A 144 9.33 -7.18 -11.59
C ALA A 144 10.78 -7.60 -11.30
N GLU A 145 11.76 -6.80 -11.72
CA GLU A 145 13.19 -7.05 -11.50
C GLU A 145 13.61 -6.79 -10.05
N ASN A 146 12.78 -6.10 -9.27
CA ASN A 146 13.05 -5.92 -7.85
C ASN A 146 12.90 -7.27 -7.14
N PRO A 147 13.95 -7.74 -6.44
CA PRO A 147 13.91 -9.06 -5.79
C PRO A 147 12.91 -9.13 -4.62
N TYR A 148 12.48 -7.98 -4.09
CA TYR A 148 11.56 -7.91 -2.96
C TYR A 148 10.40 -6.92 -3.19
N HIS A 149 10.68 -5.64 -3.47
CA HIS A 149 9.65 -4.62 -3.67
C HIS A 149 8.98 -4.70 -5.05
N ASN A 150 8.28 -5.80 -5.30
CA ASN A 150 7.51 -6.09 -6.50
C ASN A 150 6.02 -6.29 -6.15
N ALA A 151 5.20 -6.54 -7.16
CA ALA A 151 3.75 -6.73 -6.99
C ALA A 151 3.38 -7.90 -6.07
N THR A 152 4.22 -8.95 -6.00
CA THR A 152 4.01 -10.09 -5.10
C THR A 152 4.15 -9.66 -3.64
N HIS A 153 5.12 -8.80 -3.31
CA HIS A 153 5.20 -8.25 -1.96
C HIS A 153 4.04 -7.30 -1.62
N ALA A 154 3.57 -6.50 -2.59
CA ALA A 154 2.37 -5.68 -2.39
C ALA A 154 1.14 -6.54 -2.07
N LEU A 155 0.98 -7.66 -2.78
CA LEU A 155 -0.06 -8.65 -2.53
C LEU A 155 0.04 -9.26 -1.12
N ASP A 156 1.25 -9.63 -0.68
CA ASP A 156 1.49 -10.14 0.69
C ASP A 156 1.00 -9.17 1.76
N VAL A 157 1.37 -7.89 1.63
CA VAL A 157 0.96 -6.83 2.56
C VAL A 157 -0.56 -6.67 2.60
N VAL A 158 -1.23 -6.71 1.44
CA VAL A 158 -2.71 -6.63 1.37
C VAL A 158 -3.37 -7.83 2.07
N LEU A 159 -2.88 -9.05 1.84
CA LEU A 159 -3.44 -10.26 2.46
C LEU A 159 -3.24 -10.27 3.98
N ASN A 160 -2.05 -9.90 4.46
CA ASN A 160 -1.75 -9.81 5.89
C ASN A 160 -2.51 -8.67 6.56
N THR A 161 -2.69 -7.55 5.89
CA THR A 161 -3.55 -6.47 6.39
C THR A 161 -4.98 -6.95 6.51
N ASN A 162 -5.51 -7.66 5.50
CA ASN A 162 -6.81 -8.30 5.58
C ASN A 162 -6.90 -9.27 6.78
N TYR A 163 -5.90 -10.11 7.03
CA TYR A 163 -5.88 -11.00 8.20
C TYR A 163 -6.07 -10.21 9.50
N PHE A 164 -5.31 -9.13 9.71
CA PHE A 164 -5.44 -8.29 10.90
C PHE A 164 -6.78 -7.53 10.97
N LEU A 165 -7.41 -7.17 9.85
CA LEU A 165 -8.73 -6.54 9.85
C LEU A 165 -9.85 -7.51 10.26
N ARG A 166 -9.66 -8.81 10.03
CA ARG A 166 -10.64 -9.87 10.36
C ARG A 166 -10.43 -10.47 11.75
N HIS A 167 -9.19 -10.44 12.22
CA HIS A 167 -8.83 -10.97 13.52
C HIS A 167 -8.62 -9.83 14.51
N THR A 168 -8.52 -10.17 15.80
CA THR A 168 -8.31 -9.22 16.90
C THR A 168 -9.51 -8.28 17.13
N VAL A 169 -9.33 -7.38 18.10
CA VAL A 169 -10.25 -6.27 18.42
C VAL A 169 -10.52 -5.39 17.20
N MET A 170 -9.61 -5.38 16.21
CA MET A 170 -9.74 -4.60 14.98
C MET A 170 -11.05 -4.88 14.23
N SER A 171 -11.49 -6.14 14.19
CA SER A 171 -12.73 -6.53 13.51
C SER A 171 -13.99 -5.90 14.12
N GLU A 172 -13.97 -5.62 15.42
CA GLU A 172 -15.09 -5.05 16.19
C GLU A 172 -15.14 -3.53 16.08
N ILE A 173 -13.99 -2.87 15.94
CA ILE A 173 -13.89 -1.40 15.93
C ILE A 173 -13.87 -0.79 14.53
N MET A 174 -13.36 -1.52 13.53
CA MET A 174 -13.18 -0.96 12.19
C MET A 174 -14.50 -0.84 11.44
N GLN A 175 -14.82 0.38 11.04
CA GLN A 175 -15.95 0.67 10.17
C GLN A 175 -15.57 0.42 8.71
N PRO A 176 -16.56 0.27 7.81
CA PRO A 176 -16.27 0.11 6.38
C PRO A 176 -15.40 1.25 5.78
N ILE A 177 -15.50 2.47 6.34
CA ILE A 177 -14.69 3.61 5.90
C ILE A 177 -13.22 3.51 6.31
N ASP A 178 -12.92 2.76 7.38
CA ASP A 178 -11.56 2.50 7.84
C ASP A 178 -10.95 1.30 7.10
N ARG A 179 -11.78 0.30 6.77
CA ARG A 179 -11.34 -0.92 6.05
C ARG A 179 -10.94 -0.64 4.61
N LEU A 180 -11.62 0.28 3.92
CA LEU A 180 -11.30 0.62 2.54
C LEU A 180 -9.86 1.13 2.37
N PRO A 181 -9.41 2.21 3.06
CA PRO A 181 -8.05 2.71 2.93
C PRO A 181 -6.99 1.80 3.57
N ALA A 182 -7.37 0.89 4.46
CA ALA A 182 -6.43 -0.10 4.96
C ALA A 182 -6.04 -1.14 3.88
N LEU A 183 -6.92 -1.39 2.90
CA LEU A 183 -6.69 -2.37 1.83
C LEU A 183 -6.16 -1.75 0.52
N VAL A 184 -6.19 -0.42 0.38
CA VAL A 184 -5.89 0.34 -0.85
C VAL A 184 -4.69 1.25 -0.63
#